data_AF-A0A961GU22-F1
#
_entry.id   AF-A0A961GU22-F1
#
_cell.length_a   1.000
_cell.length_b   1.000
_cell.length_c   1.000
_cell.angle_alpha   90.00
_cell.angle_beta   90.00
_cell.angle_gamma   90.00
#
_symmetry.space_group_name_H-M   'P 1'
#
loop_
_entity.id
_entity.type
_entity.pdbx_description
1 polymer ?
#
loop_
_entity_poly.entity_id
_entity_poly.type
_entity_poly.pdbx_seq_one_letter_code
_entity_poly.pdbx_strand_id
1 'polypeptide(L)'
;MGRSDPVPIGQWAYNWHDRPRPFVHPVTTPSGRVLTVDAPADHPWHHALWFTIKFVNGENFWEEYDDYGLLVQDRPPRVLGATDAAGRIWRSHISWQRPGNPGGTGAEVVIDQVVELALEQHRDMVAMDWDVRLVPRVDVVLDRTPFTTWGGYGGLTFRGRGDWHDTTLWTPGH
;
A
#
# COMPACT_ATOMS: atom_id res chain seq x y z
N MET A 1 21.32 -1.80 8.83
CA MET A 1 20.93 -2.33 7.50
C MET A 1 20.63 -1.13 6.64
N GLY A 2 21.20 -1.01 5.44
CA GLY A 2 20.98 0.16 4.57
C GLY A 2 19.51 0.26 4.13
N ARG A 3 19.02 1.49 3.95
CA ARG A 3 17.69 1.73 3.35
C ARG A 3 17.66 1.11 1.96
N SER A 4 16.60 0.39 1.63
CA SER A 4 16.42 -0.09 0.26
C SER A 4 16.00 1.09 -0.61
N ASP A 5 16.64 1.24 -1.77
CA ASP A 5 16.22 2.26 -2.72
C ASP A 5 14.80 1.92 -3.23
N PRO A 6 13.90 2.93 -3.31
CA PRO A 6 12.60 2.75 -3.94
C PRO A 6 12.74 2.22 -5.37
N VAL A 7 11.86 1.32 -5.77
CA VAL A 7 11.84 0.81 -7.16
C VAL A 7 11.02 1.75 -8.03
N PRO A 8 11.58 2.27 -9.14
CA PRO A 8 10.79 3.05 -10.10
C PRO A 8 9.68 2.20 -10.73
N ILE A 9 8.46 2.72 -10.70
CA ILE A 9 7.29 2.17 -11.39
C ILE A 9 6.69 3.26 -12.29
N GLY A 10 7.03 3.23 -13.58
CA GLY A 10 6.73 4.33 -14.50
C GLY A 10 7.39 5.62 -14.03
N GLN A 11 6.60 6.67 -13.81
CA GLN A 11 7.04 7.97 -13.29
C GLN A 11 7.00 8.06 -11.74
N TRP A 12 6.57 7.00 -11.06
CA TRP A 12 6.40 6.96 -9.60
C TRP A 12 7.42 6.03 -8.96
N ALA A 13 7.46 6.01 -7.62
CA ALA A 13 8.35 5.13 -6.87
C ALA A 13 7.55 4.22 -5.91
N TYR A 14 7.88 2.93 -5.95
CA TYR A 14 7.40 1.91 -5.03
C TYR A 14 8.39 1.78 -3.87
N ASN A 15 7.97 2.19 -2.68
CA ASN A 15 8.76 2.15 -1.45
C ASN A 15 8.54 0.80 -0.75
N TRP A 16 9.61 0.14 -0.31
CA TRP A 16 9.58 -1.24 0.19
C TRP A 16 10.75 -1.54 1.15
N HIS A 17 10.72 -2.70 1.81
CA HIS A 17 11.74 -3.25 2.70
C HIS A 17 12.02 -2.50 4.01
N ASP A 18 12.60 -1.29 3.96
CA ASP A 18 12.90 -0.52 5.18
C ASP A 18 11.68 0.24 5.71
N ARG A 19 10.49 -0.19 5.29
CA ARG A 19 9.21 0.45 5.56
C ARG A 19 8.30 -0.51 6.32
N PRO A 20 7.50 0.00 7.28
CA PRO A 20 6.48 -0.78 7.98
C PRO A 20 5.41 -1.36 7.05
N ARG A 21 5.28 -0.78 5.84
CA ARG A 21 4.50 -1.29 4.71
C ARG A 21 5.00 -0.76 3.38
N PRO A 22 4.76 -1.48 2.26
CA PRO A 22 5.01 -0.93 0.94
C PRO A 22 3.94 0.09 0.51
N PHE A 23 4.36 1.09 -0.26
CA PHE A 23 3.46 2.13 -0.77
C PHE A 23 4.04 2.81 -2.01
N VAL A 24 3.18 3.47 -2.80
CA VAL A 24 3.57 4.25 -3.97
C VAL A 24 3.57 5.74 -3.64
N HIS A 25 4.74 6.37 -3.74
CA HIS A 25 4.90 7.81 -3.55
C HIS A 25 6.17 8.32 -4.23
N PRO A 26 6.13 9.50 -4.90
CA PRO A 26 4.94 10.29 -5.18
C PRO A 26 4.07 9.65 -6.27
N VAL A 27 2.75 9.80 -6.14
CA VAL A 27 1.84 9.67 -7.28
C VAL A 27 1.69 11.06 -7.87
N THR A 28 1.71 11.17 -9.19
CA THR A 28 1.72 12.43 -9.94
C THR A 28 0.81 12.36 -11.15
N THR A 29 0.23 13.49 -11.55
CA THR A 29 -0.38 13.63 -12.89
C THR A 29 0.70 13.52 -13.99
N PRO A 30 0.32 13.31 -15.26
CA PRO A 30 1.27 13.38 -16.38
C PRO A 30 2.02 14.72 -16.49
N SER A 31 1.43 15.82 -15.99
CA SER A 31 2.09 17.13 -15.93
C SER A 31 3.10 17.28 -14.78
N GLY A 32 3.26 16.24 -13.95
CA GLY A 32 4.18 16.23 -12.81
C GLY A 32 3.59 16.76 -11.49
N ARG A 33 2.33 17.23 -11.47
CA ARG A 33 1.67 17.64 -10.21
C ARG A 33 1.55 16.45 -9.25
N VAL A 34 2.15 16.55 -8.07
CA VAL A 34 2.06 15.53 -7.01
C VAL A 34 0.65 15.48 -6.43
N LEU A 35 0.17 14.26 -6.24
CA LEU A 35 -1.19 13.91 -5.85
C LEU A 35 -1.28 13.43 -4.40
N THR A 36 -0.25 12.75 -3.91
CA THR A 36 -0.24 12.13 -2.59
C THR A 36 0.65 12.84 -1.58
N VAL A 37 0.41 12.56 -0.29
CA VAL A 37 1.32 12.89 0.81
C VAL A 37 1.73 11.61 1.52
N ASP A 38 3.01 11.52 1.86
CA ASP A 38 3.58 10.44 2.67
C ASP A 38 3.76 10.93 4.12
N ALA A 39 3.30 10.13 5.08
CA ALA A 39 3.49 10.31 6.53
C ALA A 39 3.31 11.77 7.03
N PRO A 40 2.13 12.40 6.81
CA PRO A 40 1.91 13.76 7.29
C PRO A 40 1.94 13.82 8.82
N ALA A 41 2.35 14.97 9.38
CA ALA A 41 2.63 15.13 10.80
C ALA A 41 1.43 14.83 11.73
N ASP A 42 0.19 15.01 11.25
CA ASP A 42 -1.04 14.74 12.00
C ASP A 42 -1.37 13.24 12.06
N HIS A 43 -0.94 12.48 11.07
CA HIS A 43 -1.29 11.07 10.89
C HIS A 43 -0.12 10.32 10.20
N PRO A 44 1.00 10.07 10.91
CA PRO A 44 2.25 9.60 10.30
C PRO A 44 2.16 8.21 9.65
N TRP A 45 1.18 7.38 10.02
CA TRP A 45 0.92 6.05 9.43
C TRP A 45 0.16 6.10 8.09
N HIS A 46 -0.20 7.28 7.58
CA HIS A 46 -0.85 7.43 6.27
C HIS A 46 0.18 7.60 5.15
N HIS A 47 0.39 6.54 4.37
CA HIS A 47 1.42 6.48 3.33
C HIS A 47 0.86 6.56 1.90
N ALA A 48 0.59 7.77 1.40
CA ALA A 48 0.29 7.98 -0.02
C ALA A 48 -0.73 6.97 -0.60
N LEU A 49 -0.32 6.11 -1.55
CA LEU A 49 -1.16 5.03 -2.09
C LEU A 49 -0.65 3.65 -1.63
N TRP A 50 -1.48 2.90 -0.91
CA TRP A 50 -1.10 1.67 -0.23
C TRP A 50 -2.31 0.79 0.08
N PHE A 51 -2.12 -0.43 0.56
CA PHE A 51 -3.20 -1.36 0.90
C PHE A 51 -3.01 -1.93 2.31
N THR A 52 -4.10 -2.02 3.08
CA THR A 52 -4.15 -2.80 4.33
C THR A 52 -5.59 -3.16 4.68
N ILE A 53 -5.78 -3.94 5.73
CA ILE A 53 -7.04 -4.16 6.44
C ILE A 53 -6.75 -3.79 7.88
N LYS A 54 -7.59 -2.96 8.50
CA LYS A 54 -7.24 -2.43 9.82
C LYS A 54 -7.11 -3.51 10.87
N PHE A 55 -8.09 -4.40 10.99
CA PHE A 55 -8.05 -5.47 11.97
C PHE A 55 -8.02 -6.85 11.31
N VAL A 56 -7.07 -7.69 11.73
CA VAL A 56 -7.03 -9.11 11.40
C VAL A 56 -7.02 -9.87 12.71
N ASN A 57 -8.04 -10.68 12.98
CA ASN A 57 -8.20 -11.39 14.26
C ASN A 57 -8.15 -10.45 15.49
N GLY A 58 -8.61 -9.20 15.34
CA GLY A 58 -8.58 -8.17 16.39
C GLY A 58 -7.24 -7.44 16.55
N GLU A 59 -6.20 -7.86 15.83
CA GLU A 59 -4.89 -7.22 15.82
C GLU A 59 -4.86 -6.10 14.79
N ASN A 60 -4.19 -4.99 15.12
CA ASN A 60 -4.18 -3.79 14.32
C ASN A 60 -3.02 -3.77 13.31
N PHE A 61 -3.31 -3.57 12.02
CA PHE A 61 -2.36 -3.44 10.92
C PHE A 61 -2.46 -2.08 10.20
N TRP A 62 -3.16 -1.10 10.81
CA TRP A 62 -3.34 0.24 10.26
C TRP A 62 -2.35 1.25 10.82
N GLU A 63 -2.18 1.31 12.13
CA GLU A 63 -1.17 2.16 12.76
C GLU A 63 0.20 1.45 12.81
N GLU A 64 1.29 2.18 13.09
CA GLU A 64 2.69 1.72 12.93
C GLU A 64 3.53 1.91 14.20
N TYR A 65 2.98 1.51 15.34
CA TYR A 65 3.68 1.53 16.62
C TYR A 65 4.12 0.13 17.01
N ASP A 66 5.01 0.01 17.99
CA ASP A 66 5.60 -1.27 18.40
C ASP A 66 4.55 -2.34 18.78
N ASP A 67 3.35 -1.93 19.20
CA ASP A 67 2.24 -2.82 19.57
C ASP A 67 1.36 -3.28 18.39
N TYR A 68 1.69 -2.88 17.15
CA TYR A 68 0.87 -3.12 15.96
C TYR A 68 1.58 -4.00 14.92
N GLY A 69 0.78 -4.65 14.07
CA GLY A 69 1.24 -5.54 13.02
C GLY A 69 1.85 -4.79 11.85
N LEU A 70 2.78 -5.44 11.15
CA LEU A 70 3.53 -4.89 10.04
C LEU A 70 3.23 -5.63 8.74
N LEU A 71 3.37 -4.92 7.61
CA LEU A 71 3.29 -5.49 6.26
C LEU A 71 4.70 -5.50 5.67
N VAL A 72 5.42 -6.60 5.87
CA VAL A 72 6.85 -6.67 5.56
C VAL A 72 7.09 -7.24 4.16
N GLN A 73 7.91 -6.55 3.37
CA GLN A 73 8.40 -7.03 2.08
C GLN A 73 9.93 -7.15 2.11
N ASP A 74 10.44 -8.38 2.14
CA ASP A 74 11.87 -8.67 2.31
C ASP A 74 12.68 -8.69 1.00
N ARG A 75 11.99 -8.61 -0.14
CA ARG A 75 12.59 -8.75 -1.46
C ARG A 75 12.02 -7.74 -2.46
N PRO A 76 12.81 -7.32 -3.45
CA PRO A 76 12.35 -6.32 -4.42
C PRO A 76 11.17 -6.86 -5.25
N PRO A 77 10.27 -5.98 -5.71
CA PRO A 77 9.24 -6.35 -6.67
C PRO A 77 9.87 -6.93 -7.94
N ARG A 78 9.20 -7.92 -8.54
CA ARG A 78 9.62 -8.52 -9.81
C ARG A 78 8.83 -7.92 -10.96
N VAL A 79 9.49 -7.60 -12.07
CA VAL A 79 8.80 -7.26 -13.32
C VAL A 79 8.36 -8.56 -14.00
N LEU A 80 7.07 -8.74 -14.22
CA LEU A 80 6.51 -9.94 -14.85
C LEU A 80 6.39 -9.82 -16.37
N GLY A 81 6.22 -8.61 -16.89
CA GLY A 81 5.99 -8.38 -18.31
C GLY A 81 5.59 -6.93 -18.60
N ALA A 82 5.04 -6.74 -19.80
CA ALA A 82 4.48 -5.49 -20.28
C ALA A 82 2.96 -5.62 -20.48
N THR A 83 2.25 -4.50 -20.38
CA THR A 83 0.87 -4.37 -20.87
C THR A 83 0.88 -4.15 -22.39
N ASP A 84 -0.29 -4.00 -23.02
CA ASP A 84 -0.40 -3.64 -24.45
C ASP A 84 -0.08 -2.15 -24.70
N ALA A 85 -0.44 -1.27 -23.77
CA ALA A 85 0.19 0.04 -23.60
C ALA A 85 1.65 -0.15 -23.16
N ALA A 86 2.54 0.84 -23.34
CA ALA A 86 3.99 0.76 -23.01
C ALA A 86 4.34 0.55 -21.52
N GLY A 87 3.35 0.12 -20.74
CA GLY A 87 3.39 -0.22 -19.33
C GLY A 87 4.10 -1.51 -18.97
N ARG A 88 4.24 -1.72 -17.67
CA ARG A 88 4.80 -2.95 -17.08
C ARG A 88 3.91 -3.46 -15.96
N ILE A 89 4.09 -4.73 -15.64
CA ILE A 89 3.45 -5.39 -14.50
C ILE A 89 4.52 -5.71 -13.47
N TRP A 90 4.34 -5.21 -12.24
CA TRP A 90 5.19 -5.50 -11.09
C TRP A 90 4.46 -6.41 -10.12
N ARG A 91 5.15 -7.43 -9.59
CA ARG A 91 4.63 -8.30 -8.53
C ARG A 91 5.46 -8.18 -7.26
N SER A 92 4.77 -7.94 -6.15
CA SER A 92 5.33 -7.91 -4.79
C SER A 92 4.75 -9.04 -3.95
N HIS A 93 5.56 -9.53 -3.01
CA HIS A 93 5.15 -10.46 -1.96
C HIS A 93 5.35 -9.77 -0.62
N ILE A 94 4.31 -9.77 0.21
CA ILE A 94 4.24 -9.01 1.46
C ILE A 94 3.70 -9.96 2.53
N SER A 95 4.37 -10.06 3.67
CA SER A 95 3.93 -10.88 4.79
C SER A 95 3.37 -10.01 5.90
N TRP A 96 2.17 -10.33 6.35
CA TRP A 96 1.49 -9.65 7.45
C TRP A 96 1.93 -10.28 8.75
N GLN A 97 2.80 -9.59 9.46
CA GLN A 97 3.40 -10.05 10.70
C GLN A 97 2.60 -9.50 11.88
N ARG A 98 2.14 -10.40 12.76
CA ARG A 98 1.46 -10.01 14.01
C ARG A 98 2.32 -9.04 14.82
N PRO A 99 1.70 -8.24 15.70
CA PRO A 99 2.43 -7.57 16.77
C PRO A 99 3.35 -8.57 17.49
N GLY A 100 4.64 -8.25 17.60
CA GLY A 100 5.64 -9.08 18.27
C GLY A 100 6.57 -8.20 19.09
N ASN A 101 7.12 -8.73 20.18
CA ASN A 101 8.04 -7.98 21.05
C ASN A 101 9.13 -7.28 20.21
N PRO A 102 9.36 -5.96 20.36
CA PRO A 102 10.47 -5.30 19.70
C PRO A 102 11.78 -6.01 20.05
N GLY A 103 12.42 -6.60 19.04
CA GLY A 103 13.65 -7.40 19.17
C GLY A 103 13.49 -8.93 19.07
N GLY A 104 12.28 -9.46 18.92
CA GLY A 104 12.05 -10.89 18.67
C GLY A 104 12.26 -11.26 17.20
N THR A 105 13.14 -12.23 16.92
CA THR A 105 13.23 -12.83 15.59
C THR A 105 12.02 -13.74 15.34
N GLY A 106 11.19 -13.41 14.35
CA GLY A 106 10.15 -14.29 13.81
C GLY A 106 8.73 -14.02 14.33
N ALA A 107 8.22 -12.80 14.14
CA ALA A 107 6.79 -12.53 14.31
C ALA A 107 5.97 -13.49 13.42
N GLU A 108 4.89 -14.04 13.98
CA GLU A 108 4.01 -14.97 13.26
C GLU A 108 3.39 -14.26 12.05
N VAL A 109 3.43 -14.90 10.88
CA VAL A 109 2.79 -14.38 9.66
C VAL A 109 1.36 -14.92 9.58
N VAL A 110 0.37 -14.03 9.53
CA VAL A 110 -1.06 -14.38 9.46
C VAL A 110 -1.60 -14.40 8.04
N ILE A 111 -1.07 -13.55 7.16
CA ILE A 111 -1.47 -13.44 5.76
C ILE A 111 -0.22 -13.26 4.90
N ASP A 112 -0.12 -14.05 3.82
CA ASP A 112 0.76 -13.72 2.71
C ASP A 112 -0.04 -12.97 1.65
N GLN A 113 0.37 -11.74 1.35
CA GLN A 113 -0.21 -10.88 0.32
C GLN A 113 0.65 -10.91 -0.94
N VAL A 114 -0.01 -11.06 -2.08
CA VAL A 114 0.57 -10.82 -3.41
C VAL A 114 -0.11 -9.58 -3.98
N VAL A 115 0.70 -8.62 -4.44
CA VAL A 115 0.21 -7.45 -5.18
C VAL A 115 0.78 -7.49 -6.57
N GLU A 116 -0.09 -7.40 -7.57
CA GLU A 116 0.28 -7.09 -8.93
C GLU A 116 -0.20 -5.68 -9.28
N LEU A 117 0.74 -4.87 -9.78
CA LEU A 117 0.50 -3.50 -10.17
C LEU A 117 0.80 -3.38 -11.66
N ALA A 118 -0.19 -3.01 -12.45
CA ALA A 118 -0.04 -2.66 -13.86
C ALA A 118 -0.14 -1.15 -14.02
N LEU A 119 0.76 -0.57 -14.82
CA LEU A 119 0.71 0.86 -15.16
C LEU A 119 0.60 1.05 -16.65
N GLU A 120 -0.41 1.77 -17.09
CA GLU A 120 -0.57 2.15 -18.50
C GLU A 120 -0.42 3.68 -18.61
N GLN A 121 0.56 4.11 -19.40
CA GLN A 121 0.81 5.52 -19.60
C GLN A 121 0.24 5.98 -20.94
N HIS A 122 -0.62 6.99 -20.88
CA HIS A 122 -1.12 7.74 -22.02
C HIS A 122 -0.60 9.17 -21.98
N ARG A 123 -0.92 9.96 -23.00
CA ARG A 123 -0.44 11.34 -23.12
C ARG A 123 -0.93 12.24 -21.96
N ASP A 124 -2.14 12.00 -21.50
CA ASP A 124 -2.91 12.85 -20.59
C ASP A 124 -3.47 12.10 -19.38
N MET A 125 -3.20 10.80 -19.27
CA MET A 125 -3.62 9.95 -18.17
C MET A 125 -2.56 8.89 -17.86
N VAL A 126 -2.50 8.46 -16.60
CA VAL A 126 -1.87 7.20 -16.20
C VAL A 126 -2.96 6.34 -15.56
N ALA A 127 -3.21 5.16 -16.10
CA ALA A 127 -4.03 4.15 -15.44
C ALA A 127 -3.13 3.25 -14.58
N MET A 128 -3.65 2.85 -13.42
CA MET A 128 -2.94 2.04 -12.45
C MET A 128 -3.89 0.99 -11.89
N ASP A 129 -3.69 -0.25 -12.30
CA ASP A 129 -4.50 -1.37 -11.85
C ASP A 129 -3.79 -2.14 -10.76
N TRP A 130 -4.54 -2.48 -9.72
CA TRP A 130 -4.06 -3.25 -8.57
C TRP A 130 -4.86 -4.55 -8.47
N ASP A 131 -4.16 -5.68 -8.57
CA ASP A 131 -4.67 -6.97 -8.11
C ASP A 131 -4.03 -7.28 -6.75
N VAL A 132 -4.86 -7.41 -5.72
CA VAL A 132 -4.40 -7.74 -4.37
C VAL A 132 -5.00 -9.08 -3.98
N ARG A 133 -4.14 -10.07 -3.81
CA ARG A 133 -4.51 -11.40 -3.31
C ARG A 133 -4.01 -11.58 -1.90
N LEU A 134 -4.92 -11.86 -0.97
CA LEU A 134 -4.62 -12.24 0.41
C LEU A 134 -4.72 -13.76 0.55
N VAL A 135 -3.65 -14.39 1.03
CA VAL A 135 -3.57 -15.84 1.28
C VAL A 135 -3.40 -16.04 2.79
N PRO A 136 -4.47 -16.39 3.52
CA PRO A 136 -4.39 -16.59 4.96
C PRO A 136 -3.51 -17.80 5.29
N ARG A 137 -2.70 -17.67 6.36
CA ARG A 137 -1.84 -18.74 6.91
C ARG A 137 -2.44 -19.40 8.15
N VAL A 138 -3.44 -18.76 8.72
CA VAL A 138 -4.27 -19.18 9.84
C VAL A 138 -5.73 -18.83 9.51
N ASP A 139 -6.69 -19.27 10.32
CA ASP A 139 -8.05 -18.74 10.22
C ASP A 139 -8.03 -17.24 10.52
N VAL A 140 -8.56 -16.43 9.59
CA VAL A 140 -8.56 -14.97 9.70
C VAL A 140 -9.97 -14.41 9.66
N VAL A 141 -10.23 -13.46 10.57
CA VAL A 141 -11.36 -12.54 10.50
C VAL A 141 -10.82 -11.19 10.08
N LEU A 142 -11.26 -10.70 8.91
CA LEU A 142 -10.96 -9.35 8.42
C LEU A 142 -12.02 -8.39 8.95
N ASP A 143 -11.60 -7.40 9.74
CA ASP A 143 -12.50 -6.49 10.43
C ASP A 143 -12.07 -5.03 10.27
N ARG A 144 -12.97 -4.13 10.68
CA ARG A 144 -12.88 -2.68 10.55
C ARG A 144 -13.21 -2.00 11.86
N THR A 145 -12.82 -0.73 12.00
CA THR A 145 -13.35 0.10 13.09
C THR A 145 -14.89 0.17 12.98
N PRO A 146 -15.63 -0.10 14.07
CA PRO A 146 -17.07 0.06 14.11
C PRO A 146 -17.49 1.46 13.65
N PHE A 147 -18.56 1.55 12.88
CA PHE A 147 -19.04 2.84 12.39
C PHE A 147 -19.78 3.57 13.53
N THR A 148 -19.08 4.48 14.20
CA THR A 148 -19.67 5.34 15.23
C THR A 148 -19.68 6.80 14.82
N THR A 149 -18.57 7.31 14.29
CA THR A 149 -18.41 8.70 13.79
C THR A 149 -17.50 8.73 12.56
N TRP A 150 -16.44 7.92 12.60
CA TRP A 150 -15.55 7.59 11.50
C TRP A 150 -15.45 6.05 11.46
N GLY A 151 -15.31 5.44 10.29
CA GLY A 151 -15.24 3.99 10.20
C GLY A 151 -14.92 3.48 8.80
N GLY A 152 -14.66 2.17 8.69
CA GLY A 152 -14.41 1.52 7.40
C GLY A 152 -12.95 1.52 6.94
N TYR A 153 -11.98 1.72 7.84
CA TYR A 153 -10.56 1.68 7.48
C TYR A 153 -10.13 0.31 6.97
N GLY A 154 -9.71 0.26 5.71
CA GLY A 154 -9.21 -0.93 5.03
C GLY A 154 -9.32 -0.80 3.51
N GLY A 155 -8.72 -1.75 2.80
CA GLY A 155 -8.62 -1.77 1.35
C GLY A 155 -7.50 -0.89 0.80
N LEU A 156 -7.64 -0.55 -0.48
CA LEU A 156 -6.76 0.40 -1.16
C LEU A 156 -6.99 1.79 -0.58
N THR A 157 -5.94 2.37 -0.02
CA THR A 157 -5.96 3.63 0.71
C THR A 157 -5.18 4.68 -0.06
N PHE A 158 -5.78 5.86 -0.22
CA PHE A 158 -5.19 7.02 -0.87
C PHE A 158 -5.16 8.22 0.09
N ARG A 159 -3.97 8.70 0.46
CA ARG A 159 -3.74 9.94 1.21
C ARG A 159 -3.40 11.07 0.24
N GLY A 160 -4.42 11.81 -0.16
CA GLY A 160 -4.31 12.98 -1.03
C GLY A 160 -3.64 14.17 -0.34
N ARG A 161 -3.13 15.10 -1.15
CA ARG A 161 -2.70 16.40 -0.64
C ARG A 161 -3.91 17.26 -0.25
N GLY A 162 -3.74 18.09 0.77
CA GLY A 162 -4.81 18.99 1.24
C GLY A 162 -5.17 20.13 0.28
N ASP A 163 -4.32 20.40 -0.73
CA ASP A 163 -4.56 21.39 -1.79
C ASP A 163 -5.29 20.81 -3.01
N TRP A 164 -5.85 19.61 -2.87
CA TRP A 164 -6.80 19.05 -3.83
C TRP A 164 -8.17 19.69 -3.65
N HIS A 165 -8.40 20.74 -4.43
CA HIS A 165 -9.73 21.30 -4.63
C HIS A 165 -10.19 20.88 -6.03
N ASP A 166 -11.50 20.68 -6.22
CA ASP A 166 -12.11 20.38 -7.53
C ASP A 166 -11.66 19.06 -8.22
N THR A 167 -11.34 18.03 -7.45
CA THR A 167 -11.01 16.69 -7.98
C THR A 167 -12.23 15.76 -7.91
N THR A 168 -12.55 15.12 -9.04
CA THR A 168 -13.54 14.04 -9.11
C THR A 168 -12.85 12.70 -9.00
N LEU A 169 -13.21 11.90 -7.99
CA LEU A 169 -12.81 10.51 -7.87
C LEU A 169 -13.87 9.63 -8.53
N TRP A 170 -13.47 8.88 -9.55
CA TRP A 170 -14.33 7.91 -10.23
C TRP A 170 -13.98 6.51 -9.72
N THR A 171 -14.98 5.79 -9.22
CA THR A 171 -14.86 4.37 -8.88
C THR A 171 -15.64 3.55 -9.91
N PRO A 172 -15.24 2.30 -10.23
CA PRO A 172 -15.94 1.49 -11.22
C PRO A 172 -17.46 1.45 -10.94
N GLY A 173 -18.28 1.84 -11.93
CA GLY A 173 -19.74 1.81 -11.83
C GLY A 173 -20.45 3.17 -11.70
N HIS A 174 -19.72 4.29 -11.74
CA HIS A 174 -20.27 5.65 -11.78
C HIS A 174 -19.60 6.49 -12.86
#